data_AF-W6L4B5-F1
#
_entry.id   AF-W6L4B5-F1
#
_cell.length_a   1.000
_cell.length_b   1.000
_cell.length_c   1.000
_cell.angle_alpha   90.00
_cell.angle_beta   90.00
_cell.angle_gamma   90.00
#
_symmetry.space_group_name_H-M   'P 1'
#
loop_
_entity.id
_entity.type
_entity.pdbx_description
1 polymer ?
#
loop_
_entity_poly.entity_id
_entity_poly.type
_entity_poly.pdbx_seq_one_letter_code
_entity_poly.pdbx_strand_id
1 'polypeptide(L)'
;MNAPEWTRDEHAISDAKIYLRQGSTVDFFEMIARNIIQTHPDNLPLYALSLVNDIIDGKEGSCDLELKPKKLEDNKYMRDMNVSEFLDAWVLALLCEKPTSDAERLSFHKKYLQSLIPDSASHSR
;
A
#
# COMPACT_ATOMS: atom_id res chain seq x y z
N MET A 1 -15.10 -8.43 -6.77
CA MET A 1 -14.03 -8.14 -7.75
C MET A 1 -13.76 -9.41 -8.54
N ASN A 2 -13.61 -9.34 -9.87
CA ASN A 2 -13.12 -10.46 -10.67
C ASN A 2 -11.60 -10.55 -10.47
N ALA A 3 -11.09 -11.75 -10.19
CA ALA A 3 -9.65 -11.97 -10.10
C ALA A 3 -9.00 -11.56 -11.44
N PRO A 4 -7.87 -10.84 -11.43
CA PRO A 4 -7.17 -10.47 -12.65
C PRO A 4 -6.86 -11.70 -13.53
N GLU A 5 -6.85 -11.53 -14.84
CA GLU A 5 -6.72 -12.62 -15.81
C GLU A 5 -5.46 -13.50 -15.58
N TRP A 6 -4.41 -12.91 -15.00
CA TRP A 6 -3.16 -13.58 -14.64
C TRP A 6 -3.24 -14.54 -13.44
N THR A 7 -4.32 -14.54 -12.65
CA THR A 7 -4.46 -15.48 -11.52
C THR A 7 -4.92 -16.87 -11.95
N ARG A 8 -5.15 -17.10 -13.26
CA ARG A 8 -5.60 -18.38 -13.81
C ARG A 8 -4.46 -19.30 -14.25
N ASP A 9 -3.22 -18.78 -14.32
CA ASP A 9 -2.04 -19.51 -14.74
C ASP A 9 -1.01 -19.56 -13.59
N GLU A 10 -0.58 -20.78 -13.23
CA GLU A 10 0.44 -20.99 -12.19
C GLU A 10 1.76 -20.27 -12.53
N HIS A 11 2.10 -20.16 -13.82
CA HIS A 11 3.27 -19.40 -14.27
C HIS A 11 3.12 -17.92 -13.99
N ALA A 12 1.95 -17.35 -14.26
CA ALA A 12 1.71 -15.93 -14.02
C ALA A 12 1.66 -15.59 -12.51
N ILE A 13 1.20 -16.51 -11.67
CA ILE A 13 1.32 -16.39 -10.20
C ILE A 13 2.80 -16.44 -9.78
N SER A 14 3.61 -17.32 -10.38
CA SER A 14 5.04 -17.40 -10.13
C SER A 14 5.75 -16.10 -10.50
N ASP A 15 5.44 -15.53 -11.66
CA ASP A 15 6.02 -14.28 -12.14
C ASP A 15 5.64 -13.10 -11.25
N ALA A 16 4.38 -13.02 -10.79
CA ALA A 16 3.95 -12.01 -9.83
C ALA A 16 4.73 -12.10 -8.51
N LYS A 17 4.95 -13.32 -7.99
CA LYS A 17 5.76 -13.53 -6.78
C LYS A 17 7.22 -13.12 -7.00
N ILE A 18 7.80 -13.45 -8.14
CA ILE A 18 9.16 -13.06 -8.49
C ILE A 18 9.25 -11.54 -8.55
N TYR A 19 8.31 -10.88 -9.22
CA TYR A 19 8.26 -9.43 -9.32
C TYR A 19 8.15 -8.75 -7.94
N LEU A 20 7.25 -9.21 -7.08
CA LEU A 20 7.11 -8.64 -5.73
C LEU A 20 8.37 -8.83 -4.87
N ARG A 21 9.14 -9.90 -5.10
CA ARG A 21 10.42 -10.13 -4.41
C ARG A 21 11.57 -9.32 -5.00
N GLN A 22 11.38 -8.61 -6.11
CA GLN A 22 12.39 -7.72 -6.66
C GLN A 22 12.38 -6.37 -5.94
N GLY A 23 13.59 -5.87 -5.66
CA GLY A 23 13.78 -4.62 -4.94
C GLY A 23 13.24 -4.69 -3.50
N SER A 24 12.84 -3.55 -2.97
CA SER A 24 12.31 -3.38 -1.61
C SER A 24 10.77 -3.44 -1.54
N THR A 25 10.10 -4.05 -2.52
CA THR A 25 8.63 -4.01 -2.62
C THR A 25 7.94 -4.70 -1.44
N VAL A 26 8.44 -5.86 -1.00
CA VAL A 26 7.90 -6.56 0.19
C VAL A 26 8.11 -5.70 1.44
N ASP A 27 9.34 -5.22 1.65
CA ASP A 27 9.70 -4.41 2.82
C ASP A 27 8.87 -3.11 2.87
N PHE A 28 8.61 -2.50 1.71
CA PHE A 28 7.72 -1.35 1.58
C PHE A 28 6.31 -1.65 2.10
N PHE A 29 5.66 -2.71 1.59
CA PHE A 29 4.30 -3.04 2.04
C PHE A 29 4.25 -3.52 3.49
N GLU A 30 5.30 -4.18 3.98
CA GLU A 30 5.42 -4.55 5.39
C GLU A 30 5.50 -3.31 6.28
N MET A 31 6.34 -2.33 5.91
CA MET A 31 6.46 -1.05 6.61
C MET A 31 5.12 -0.30 6.62
N ILE A 32 4.44 -0.21 5.48
CA ILE A 32 3.12 0.45 5.38
C ILE A 32 2.10 -0.27 6.28
N ALA A 33 1.98 -1.59 6.17
CA ALA A 33 1.02 -2.37 6.94
C ALA A 33 1.25 -2.23 8.45
N ARG A 34 2.52 -2.27 8.88
CA ARG A 34 2.91 -2.05 10.28
C ARG A 34 2.47 -0.67 10.78
N ASN A 35 2.75 0.38 10.01
CA ASN A 35 2.36 1.74 10.39
C ASN A 35 0.84 1.89 10.51
N ILE A 36 0.07 1.33 9.56
CA ILE A 36 -1.40 1.34 9.60
C ILE A 36 -1.92 0.63 10.85
N ILE A 37 -1.41 -0.56 11.17
CA ILE A 37 -1.84 -1.35 12.34
C ILE A 37 -1.46 -0.67 13.65
N GLN A 38 -0.37 0.11 13.69
CA GLN A 38 0.06 0.76 14.92
C GLN A 38 -0.60 2.12 15.16
N THR A 39 -0.97 2.83 14.10
CA THR A 39 -1.53 4.19 14.20
C THR A 39 -3.05 4.25 14.07
N HIS A 40 -3.68 3.18 13.57
CA HIS A 40 -5.13 3.09 13.35
C HIS A 40 -5.73 4.32 12.64
N PRO A 41 -5.21 4.73 11.47
CA PRO A 41 -5.67 5.93 10.80
C PRO A 41 -7.12 5.81 10.30
N ASP A 42 -7.90 6.87 10.48
CA ASP A 42 -9.29 6.95 10.00
C ASP A 42 -9.40 7.03 8.46
N ASN A 43 -8.29 7.32 7.76
CA ASN A 43 -8.24 7.42 6.30
C ASN A 43 -6.97 6.75 5.75
N LEU A 44 -7.10 5.52 5.27
CA LEU A 44 -5.98 4.70 4.79
C LEU A 44 -5.24 5.35 3.59
N PRO A 45 -5.93 5.78 2.51
CA PRO A 45 -5.24 6.39 1.36
C PRO A 45 -4.45 7.65 1.73
N LEU A 46 -5.03 8.53 2.55
CA LEU A 46 -4.39 9.78 2.94
C LEU A 46 -3.14 9.53 3.81
N TYR A 47 -3.26 8.62 4.79
CA TYR A 47 -2.14 8.26 5.67
C TYR A 47 -1.03 7.53 4.93
N ALA A 48 -1.37 6.58 4.05
CA ALA A 48 -0.38 5.92 3.20
C ALA A 48 0.32 6.93 2.28
N LEU A 49 -0.40 7.94 1.78
CA LEU A 49 0.19 8.97 0.93
C LEU A 49 1.16 9.86 1.69
N SER A 50 0.87 10.20 2.95
CA SER A 50 1.84 10.96 3.76
C SER A 50 3.13 10.15 3.96
N LEU A 51 3.03 8.85 4.27
CA LEU A 51 4.21 7.98 4.41
C LEU A 51 5.02 7.92 3.10
N VAL A 52 4.36 7.77 1.96
CA VAL A 52 5.05 7.76 0.66
C VAL A 52 5.75 9.08 0.36
N ASN A 53 5.12 10.22 0.70
CA ASN A 53 5.76 11.53 0.53
C ASN A 53 6.96 11.70 1.48
N ASP A 54 6.89 11.20 2.71
CA ASP A 54 8.01 11.24 3.65
C ASP A 54 9.22 10.44 3.14
N ILE A 55 8.98 9.25 2.55
CA ILE A 55 10.02 8.46 1.88
C ILE A 55 10.64 9.23 0.71
N ILE A 56 9.82 9.86 -0.14
CA ILE A 56 10.28 10.66 -1.28
C ILE A 56 11.13 11.86 -0.82
N ASP A 57 10.73 12.50 0.28
CA ASP A 57 11.42 13.64 0.86
C ASP A 57 12.72 13.24 1.60
N GLY A 58 13.03 11.94 1.67
CA GLY A 58 14.18 11.43 2.43
C GLY A 58 14.03 11.60 3.94
N LYS A 59 12.80 11.85 4.41
CA LYS A 59 12.46 11.91 5.83
C LYS A 59 12.21 10.49 6.32
N GLU A 60 13.26 9.67 6.36
CA GLU A 60 13.24 8.39 7.05
C GLU A 60 13.23 8.63 8.57
N GLY A 61 12.17 9.28 9.06
CA GLY A 61 11.91 9.52 10.46
C GLY A 61 11.34 8.26 11.09
N SER A 62 12.21 7.45 11.68
CA SER A 62 11.89 6.54 12.79
C SER A 62 10.60 5.72 12.64
N CYS A 63 10.53 4.83 11.65
CA CYS A 63 9.64 3.67 11.76
C CYS A 63 10.22 2.59 12.69
N ASP A 64 10.98 3.00 13.70
CA ASP A 64 11.41 2.15 14.82
C ASP A 64 10.28 2.11 15.87
N LEU A 65 9.07 1.82 15.40
CA LEU A 65 7.91 1.67 16.26
C LEU A 65 8.02 0.32 16.94
N GLU A 66 8.68 0.25 18.09
CA GLU A 66 8.83 -0.95 18.95
C GLU A 66 7.72 -1.96 18.67
N LEU A 67 8.08 -3.20 18.34
CA LEU A 67 7.14 -4.27 18.03
C LEU A 67 6.17 -4.48 19.20
N LYS A 68 5.05 -3.76 19.17
CA LYS A 68 3.98 -3.90 20.14
C LYS A 68 3.23 -5.19 19.83
N PRO A 69 2.97 -6.03 20.84
CA PRO A 69 2.18 -7.23 20.64
C PRO A 69 0.81 -6.86 20.08
N LYS A 70 0.35 -7.62 19.08
CA LYS A 70 -0.97 -7.43 18.46
C LYS A 70 -2.06 -7.43 19.54
N LYS A 71 -2.88 -6.39 19.54
CA LYS A 71 -4.05 -6.29 20.40
C LYS A 71 -5.27 -6.86 19.69
N LEU A 72 -6.26 -7.33 20.46
CA LEU A 72 -7.57 -7.74 19.92
C LEU A 72 -8.24 -6.61 19.11
N GLU A 73 -7.98 -5.37 19.50
CA GLU A 73 -8.45 -4.15 18.84
C GLU A 73 -7.94 -4.04 17.41
N ASP A 74 -6.73 -4.54 17.12
CA ASP A 74 -6.16 -4.51 15.75
C ASP A 74 -6.99 -5.35 14.79
N ASN A 75 -7.47 -6.52 15.21
CA ASN A 75 -8.32 -7.38 14.37
C ASN A 75 -9.69 -6.77 14.12
N LYS A 76 -10.20 -5.96 15.07
CA LYS A 76 -11.43 -5.20 14.87
C LYS A 76 -11.18 -4.08 13.86
N TYR A 77 -10.16 -3.27 14.09
CA TYR A 77 -9.75 -2.18 13.21
C TYR A 77 -9.50 -2.65 11.76
N MET A 78 -8.74 -3.72 11.58
CA MET A 78 -8.45 -4.30 10.26
C MET A 78 -9.72 -4.61 9.46
N ARG A 79 -10.76 -5.13 10.13
CA ARG A 79 -12.05 -5.44 9.52
C ARG A 79 -12.90 -4.20 9.29
N ASP A 80 -13.02 -3.34 10.30
CA ASP A 80 -13.86 -2.15 10.24
C ASP A 80 -13.37 -1.18 9.15
N MET A 81 -12.06 -1.09 8.94
CA MET A 81 -11.43 -0.21 7.94
C MET A 81 -11.10 -0.90 6.60
N ASN A 82 -11.42 -2.19 6.42
CA ASN A 82 -11.07 -2.98 5.23
C ASN A 82 -9.58 -2.85 4.83
N VAL A 83 -8.68 -2.98 5.81
CA VAL A 83 -7.24 -2.76 5.61
C VAL A 83 -6.66 -3.78 4.65
N SER A 84 -7.06 -5.05 4.77
CA SER A 84 -6.60 -6.12 3.88
C SER A 84 -7.00 -5.83 2.44
N GLU A 85 -8.26 -5.46 2.21
CA GLU A 85 -8.79 -5.15 0.88
C GLU A 85 -8.11 -3.92 0.27
N PHE A 86 -7.79 -2.91 1.09
CA PHE A 86 -7.02 -1.74 0.67
C PHE A 86 -5.61 -2.12 0.20
N LEU A 87 -4.88 -2.92 1.00
CA LEU A 87 -3.53 -3.36 0.66
C LEU A 87 -3.53 -4.30 -0.55
N ASP A 88 -4.47 -5.24 -0.62
CA ASP A 88 -4.63 -6.15 -1.75
C ASP A 88 -4.88 -5.38 -3.05
N ALA A 89 -5.81 -4.43 -3.04
CA ALA A 89 -6.09 -3.61 -4.23
C ALA A 89 -4.85 -2.83 -4.69
N TRP A 90 -4.05 -2.31 -3.75
CA TRP A 90 -2.82 -1.59 -4.08
C TRP A 90 -1.73 -2.49 -4.67
N VAL A 91 -1.51 -3.67 -4.08
CA VAL A 91 -0.57 -4.67 -4.61
C VAL A 91 -1.00 -5.14 -5.99
N LEU A 92 -2.30 -5.38 -6.20
CA LEU A 92 -2.83 -5.77 -7.51
C LEU A 92 -2.65 -4.67 -8.55
N ALA A 93 -2.87 -3.41 -8.19
CA ALA A 93 -2.60 -2.28 -9.09
C ALA A 93 -1.12 -2.18 -9.47
N LEU A 94 -0.20 -2.42 -8.51
CA LEU A 94 1.24 -2.45 -8.78
C LEU A 94 1.60 -3.58 -9.77
N LEU A 95 1.02 -4.76 -9.56
CA LEU A 95 1.22 -5.92 -10.44
C LEU A 95 0.64 -5.72 -11.85
N CYS A 96 -0.36 -4.85 -12.00
CA CYS A 96 -0.88 -4.45 -13.31
C CYS A 96 0.06 -3.48 -14.03
N GLU A 97 0.60 -2.48 -13.34
CA GLU A 97 1.45 -1.44 -13.95
C GLU A 97 2.91 -1.92 -14.15
N LYS A 98 3.40 -2.82 -13.30
CA LYS A 98 4.74 -3.42 -13.35
C LYS A 98 5.89 -2.42 -13.56
N PRO A 99 6.00 -1.35 -12.74
CA PRO A 99 7.15 -0.45 -12.79
C PRO A 99 8.47 -1.21 -12.60
N THR A 100 9.51 -0.82 -13.33
CA THR A 100 10.77 -1.57 -13.45
C THR A 100 11.91 -0.95 -12.64
N SER A 101 11.83 0.35 -12.35
CA SER A 101 12.80 1.08 -11.52
C SER A 101 12.20 1.55 -10.20
N ASP A 102 13.04 1.84 -9.21
CA ASP A 102 12.59 2.34 -7.90
C ASP A 102 11.92 3.72 -8.02
N ALA A 103 12.41 4.57 -8.94
CA ALA A 103 11.78 5.86 -9.23
C ALA A 103 10.36 5.70 -9.82
N GLU A 104 10.17 4.72 -10.71
CA GLU A 104 8.85 4.38 -11.26
C GLU A 104 7.94 3.81 -10.17
N ARG A 105 8.44 2.95 -9.28
CA ARG A 105 7.68 2.42 -8.14
C ARG A 105 7.19 3.51 -7.20
N LEU A 106 8.08 4.42 -6.77
CA LEU A 106 7.70 5.55 -5.91
C LEU A 106 6.66 6.46 -6.59
N SER A 107 6.85 6.73 -7.88
CA SER A 107 5.90 7.51 -8.67
C SER A 107 4.54 6.82 -8.77
N PHE A 108 4.52 5.50 -8.97
CA PHE A 108 3.32 4.68 -8.98
C PHE A 108 2.59 4.78 -7.64
N HIS A 109 3.28 4.52 -6.52
CA HIS A 109 2.69 4.54 -5.18
C HIS A 109 2.00 5.87 -4.89
N LYS A 110 2.68 6.99 -5.19
CA LYS A 110 2.12 8.33 -5.02
C LYS A 110 0.86 8.54 -5.87
N LYS A 111 0.93 8.27 -7.18
CA LYS A 111 -0.19 8.48 -8.11
C LYS A 111 -1.40 7.60 -7.77
N TYR A 112 -1.15 6.34 -7.44
CA TYR A 112 -2.21 5.40 -7.05
C TYR A 112 -2.94 5.89 -5.81
N LEU A 113 -2.21 6.28 -4.75
CA LEU A 113 -2.86 6.76 -3.53
C LEU A 113 -3.59 8.09 -3.72
N GLN A 114 -3.04 8.99 -4.54
CA GLN A 114 -3.71 10.24 -4.91
C GLN A 114 -5.03 9.99 -5.64
N SER A 115 -5.12 8.98 -6.51
CA SER A 115 -6.35 8.68 -7.25
C SER A 115 -7.46 8.10 -6.38
N LEU A 116 -7.11 7.55 -5.20
CA LEU A 116 -8.07 7.05 -4.22
C LEU A 116 -8.65 8.14 -3.30
N ILE A 117 -8.01 9.31 -3.24
CA ILE A 117 -8.48 10.43 -2.43
C ILE A 117 -9.51 11.19 -3.26
N PRO A 118 -10.80 11.23 -2.86
CA PRO A 118 -11.80 12.00 -3.58
C PRO A 118 -11.38 13.46 -3.60
N ASP A 119 -11.42 14.04 -4.79
CA ASP A 119 -11.06 15.44 -5.05
C ASP A 119 -12.13 16.35 -4.41
N SER A 120 -12.04 16.57 -3.10
CA SER A 120 -12.91 17.49 -2.36
C SER A 120 -12.48 18.94 -2.60
N ALA A 121 -12.36 19.34 -3.88
CA ALA A 121 -12.09 20.72 -4.30
C ALA A 121 -12.57 21.03 -5.73
N SER A 122 -13.48 20.26 -6.31
CA SER A 122 -13.96 20.51 -7.68
C SER A 122 -15.50 20.45 -7.77
N HIS A 123 -16.16 21.56 -7.38
CA HIS A 123 -17.47 22.08 -7.82
C HIS A 123 -18.34 22.62 -6.66
N SER A 124 -17.94 23.79 -6.14
CA SER A 124 -18.87 24.79 -5.60
C SER A 124 -18.72 26.06 -6.45
N ARG A 125 -19.42 26.11 -7.60
CA ARG A 125 -19.76 27.35 -8.31
C ARG A 125 -21.10 27.20 -8.99
#